data_AF-A0A820BQ45-F1
#
_entry.id   AF-A0A820BQ45-F1
#
_cell.length_a   1.000
_cell.length_b   1.000
_cell.length_c   1.000
_cell.angle_alpha   90.00
_cell.angle_beta   90.00
_cell.angle_gamma   90.00
#
_symmetry.space_group_name_H-M   'P 1'
#
loop_
_entity.id
_entity.type
_entity.pdbx_description
1 polymer ?
#
loop_
_entity_poly.entity_id
_entity_poly.type
_entity_poly.pdbx_seq_one_letter_code
_entity_poly.pdbx_strand_id
1 'polypeptide(L)'
;AALMNKHYDDCPDPPRVLGLTASITNKKIKCKDLMKHAQNLKETYRAEIVTRDESIQHGTSVHVETIPCPSYKDEILKKNESLIIPFDILRYMVNIIQNYLVQKKDQHIKIERELSHTMLNTDYLGVNLTDYQNQSSDYTDITQSRPITLQLFKHYLENLIEVGYELGLCGLLIFAKELRKKLRKNQGLTLFPDQEARNIFSDIYQRLECLTDDILKNLYQLNVHDSDILFSPKVLQLLDRILKQPNTEGTLGQSIVFVERVYTATILSQVLSHLILTLESSHAKQLKVNHVTGIKSLFYDKSMTMKYQEKTIKEFRSGVINILIATAVVEEGLDIPRCDLVIRFNKPNNFSSYMQSKGRARAKQNAAYVLFLDELDIDSCQRDQMEYENYEEIEK
;
A
#
# COMPACT_ATOMS: atom_id res chain seq x y z
N ALA A 1 -35.17 17.37 17.83
CA ALA A 1 -35.91 17.78 19.04
C ALA A 1 -37.36 17.25 19.06
N ALA A 2 -38.15 17.35 17.98
CA ALA A 2 -39.58 16.95 18.02
C ALA A 2 -39.88 15.42 17.93
N LEU A 3 -38.90 14.57 17.62
CA LEU A 3 -39.07 13.11 17.51
C LEU A 3 -38.68 12.33 18.78
N MET A 4 -38.01 12.96 19.75
CA MET A 4 -37.58 12.28 20.99
C MET A 4 -38.66 12.29 22.09
N ASN A 5 -39.58 13.26 22.09
CA ASN A 5 -40.57 13.40 23.17
C ASN A 5 -41.81 12.51 23.02
N LYS A 6 -41.87 11.60 22.04
CA LYS A 6 -43.08 10.77 21.80
C LYS A 6 -42.94 9.31 22.22
N HIS A 7 -41.74 8.88 22.63
CA HIS A 7 -41.43 7.45 22.84
C HIS A 7 -40.63 7.14 24.11
N TYR A 8 -40.32 8.13 24.96
CA TYR A 8 -39.37 7.94 26.07
C TYR A 8 -39.85 8.47 27.44
N ASP A 9 -41.13 8.84 27.58
CA ASP A 9 -41.65 9.39 28.85
C ASP A 9 -41.69 8.36 30.01
N ASP A 10 -41.68 7.05 29.69
CA ASP A 10 -41.78 5.97 30.68
C ASP A 10 -40.49 5.12 30.83
N CYS A 11 -39.34 5.59 30.33
CA CYS A 11 -38.08 4.83 30.45
C CYS A 11 -37.35 5.18 31.75
N PRO A 12 -37.08 4.22 32.66
CA PRO A 12 -36.43 4.48 33.95
C PRO A 12 -34.96 4.89 33.83
N ASP A 13 -34.31 4.62 32.70
CA ASP A 13 -32.93 5.04 32.41
C ASP A 13 -32.91 6.06 31.24
N PRO A 14 -32.15 7.17 31.34
CA PRO A 14 -32.03 8.15 30.27
C PRO A 14 -31.36 7.57 29.00
N PRO A 15 -31.61 8.13 27.80
CA PRO A 15 -31.14 7.53 26.56
C PRO A 15 -29.62 7.48 26.46
N ARG A 16 -29.11 6.32 26.02
CA ARG A 16 -27.70 6.02 25.80
C ARG A 16 -27.12 6.82 24.64
N VAL A 17 -25.89 7.29 24.85
CA VAL A 17 -25.07 8.18 24.02
C VAL A 17 -25.01 7.76 22.54
N LEU A 18 -25.21 8.74 21.66
CA LEU A 18 -24.90 8.66 20.23
C LEU A 18 -23.39 8.91 20.04
N GLY A 19 -22.64 7.87 19.70
CA GLY A 19 -21.21 8.00 19.39
C GLY A 19 -21.01 8.79 18.10
N LEU A 20 -20.76 10.10 18.21
CA LEU A 20 -20.20 10.89 17.12
C LEU A 20 -18.69 10.73 17.16
N THR A 21 -18.15 9.85 16.32
CA THR A 21 -16.72 9.93 15.96
C THR A 21 -16.55 11.18 15.09
N ALA A 22 -16.38 12.33 15.71
CA ALA A 22 -15.95 13.53 15.03
C ALA A 22 -14.44 13.39 14.81
N SER A 23 -14.02 12.97 13.61
CA SER A 23 -12.65 13.22 13.19
C SER A 23 -12.49 14.75 13.16
N ILE A 24 -11.61 15.30 13.99
CA ILE A 24 -11.29 16.75 14.08
C ILE A 24 -10.72 17.29 12.74
N THR A 25 -10.57 16.41 11.75
CA THR A 25 -9.91 16.59 10.46
C THR A 25 -10.61 17.52 9.47
N ASN A 26 -11.87 17.91 9.68
CA ASN A 26 -12.49 18.94 8.84
C ASN A 26 -12.04 20.32 9.32
N LYS A 27 -10.90 20.79 8.76
CA LYS A 27 -10.13 22.06 8.82
C LYS A 27 -10.79 23.40 9.26
N LYS A 28 -12.05 23.46 9.70
CA LYS A 28 -12.77 24.68 10.10
C LYS A 28 -12.70 25.01 11.58
N ILE A 29 -12.18 24.12 12.43
CA ILE A 29 -12.10 24.38 13.88
C ILE A 29 -10.62 24.44 14.26
N LYS A 30 -10.18 25.58 14.79
CA LYS A 30 -8.83 25.73 15.35
C LYS A 30 -8.78 25.01 16.69
N CYS A 31 -7.69 24.31 17.01
CA CYS A 31 -7.56 23.54 18.26
C CYS A 31 -7.88 24.34 19.53
N LYS A 32 -7.54 25.63 19.57
CA LYS A 32 -7.84 26.52 20.72
C LYS A 32 -9.34 26.67 21.01
N ASP A 33 -10.19 26.47 20.01
CA ASP A 33 -11.64 26.64 20.10
C ASP A 33 -12.37 25.32 20.39
N LEU A 34 -11.66 24.18 20.39
CA LEU A 34 -12.22 22.84 20.54
C LEU A 34 -12.86 22.64 21.92
N MET A 35 -12.13 22.97 22.99
CA MET A 35 -12.62 22.87 24.37
C MET A 35 -13.85 23.73 24.60
N LYS A 36 -13.87 24.93 24.01
CA LYS A 36 -15.03 25.84 24.06
C LYS A 36 -16.25 25.27 23.34
N HIS A 37 -16.05 24.63 22.18
CA HIS A 37 -17.13 23.96 21.46
C HIS A 37 -17.65 22.72 22.20
N ALA A 38 -16.76 21.90 22.75
CA ALA A 38 -17.13 20.75 23.56
C ALA A 38 -17.96 21.20 24.78
N GLN A 39 -17.53 22.24 25.47
CA GLN A 39 -18.25 22.78 26.63
C GLN A 39 -19.62 23.36 26.26
N ASN A 40 -19.72 24.11 25.14
CA ASN A 40 -21.00 24.56 24.60
C ASN A 40 -21.94 23.39 24.26
N LEU A 41 -21.42 22.29 23.70
CA LEU A 41 -22.22 21.10 23.43
C LEU A 41 -22.68 20.41 24.72
N LYS A 42 -21.81 20.33 25.74
CA LYS A 42 -22.14 19.80 27.07
C LYS A 42 -23.31 20.57 27.70
N GLU A 43 -23.26 21.90 27.64
CA GLU A 43 -24.30 22.80 28.15
C GLU A 43 -25.59 22.73 27.32
N THR A 44 -25.48 22.73 25.99
CA THR A 44 -26.62 22.74 25.06
C THR A 44 -27.44 21.46 25.17
N TYR A 45 -26.76 20.31 25.26
CA TYR A 45 -27.41 18.99 25.23
C TYR A 45 -27.57 18.38 26.63
N ARG A 46 -27.08 19.03 27.69
CA ARG A 46 -27.04 18.49 29.06
C ARG A 46 -26.46 17.07 29.10
N ALA A 47 -25.46 16.82 28.27
CA ALA A 47 -24.82 15.52 28.12
C ALA A 47 -23.50 15.50 28.88
N GLU A 48 -23.02 14.32 29.23
CA GLU A 48 -21.65 14.14 29.73
C GLU A 48 -20.74 13.82 28.55
N ILE A 49 -19.65 14.58 28.40
CA ILE A 49 -18.62 14.29 27.40
C ILE A 49 -17.61 13.40 28.09
N VAL A 50 -17.60 12.13 27.71
CA VAL A 50 -16.64 11.13 28.16
C VAL A 50 -15.63 10.95 27.02
N THR A 51 -14.36 11.23 27.29
CA THR A 51 -13.28 10.89 26.35
C THR A 51 -12.92 9.41 26.50
N ARG A 52 -12.25 8.85 25.50
CA ARG A 52 -11.95 7.41 25.46
C ARG A 52 -11.13 6.92 26.67
N ASP A 53 -10.42 7.82 27.35
CA ASP A 53 -9.50 7.47 28.43
C ASP A 53 -10.17 7.27 29.80
N GLU A 54 -11.36 7.82 30.06
CA GLU A 54 -12.07 7.61 31.34
C GLU A 54 -12.57 6.17 31.52
N SER A 55 -12.63 5.37 30.44
CA SER A 55 -13.03 3.96 30.48
C SER A 55 -11.86 2.97 30.27
N ILE A 56 -10.64 3.46 30.03
CA ILE A 56 -9.44 2.63 29.85
C ILE A 56 -8.37 3.11 30.83
N GLN A 57 -8.51 2.73 32.10
CA GLN A 57 -7.34 2.66 32.97
C GLN A 57 -6.38 1.63 32.35
N HIS A 58 -5.25 2.11 31.83
CA HIS A 58 -4.11 1.44 31.17
C HIS A 58 -3.96 1.79 29.68
N GLY A 59 -3.74 3.07 29.39
CA GLY A 59 -2.97 3.46 28.21
C GLY A 59 -1.51 3.07 28.40
N THR A 60 -1.15 1.83 28.09
CA THR A 60 0.27 1.46 27.91
C THR A 60 0.84 2.36 26.82
N SER A 61 1.81 3.20 27.18
CA SER A 61 2.56 4.00 26.22
C SER A 61 3.16 3.05 25.18
N VAL A 62 2.65 3.09 23.95
CA VAL A 62 3.19 2.28 22.85
C VAL A 62 4.58 2.79 22.55
N HIS A 63 5.59 1.92 22.59
CA HIS A 63 6.96 2.31 22.26
C HIS A 63 7.04 2.71 20.78
N VAL A 64 7.20 4.01 20.53
CA VAL A 64 7.40 4.57 19.19
C VAL A 64 8.90 4.69 18.95
N GLU A 65 9.36 4.07 17.87
CA GLU A 65 10.75 4.16 17.43
C GLU A 65 10.80 4.68 16.00
N THR A 66 11.76 5.56 15.73
CA THR A 66 11.99 6.14 14.42
C THR A 66 13.36 5.72 13.94
N ILE A 67 13.42 5.11 12.75
CA ILE A 67 14.67 4.57 12.20
C ILE A 67 14.94 5.25 10.85
N PRO A 68 16.08 5.96 10.71
CA PRO A 68 16.49 6.49 9.43
C PRO A 68 16.96 5.35 8.51
N CYS A 69 16.50 5.39 7.28
CA CYS A 69 16.85 4.45 6.23
C CYS A 69 17.57 5.21 5.10
N PRO A 70 18.84 4.88 4.82
CA PRO A 70 19.55 5.44 3.69
C PRO A 70 18.85 5.15 2.36
N SER A 71 18.94 6.11 1.44
CA SER A 71 18.47 5.97 0.07
C SER A 71 19.23 4.85 -0.63
N TYR A 72 18.51 3.83 -1.12
CA TYR A 72 19.13 2.74 -1.87
C TYR A 72 19.86 3.24 -3.13
N LYS A 73 19.34 4.29 -3.78
CA LYS A 73 19.99 4.94 -4.92
C LYS A 73 21.40 5.41 -4.56
N ASP A 74 21.54 6.05 -3.40
CA ASP A 74 22.82 6.61 -2.97
C ASP A 74 23.77 5.50 -2.51
N GLU A 75 23.23 4.44 -1.89
CA GLU A 75 24.00 3.26 -1.50
C GLU A 75 24.58 2.50 -2.70
N ILE A 76 23.80 2.28 -3.77
CA ILE A 76 24.33 1.59 -4.96
C ILE A 76 25.33 2.47 -5.73
N LEU A 77 25.14 3.80 -5.76
CA LEU A 77 26.08 4.71 -6.39
C LEU A 77 27.44 4.71 -5.68
N LYS A 78 27.47 4.62 -4.34
CA LYS A 78 28.71 4.48 -3.58
C LYS A 78 29.44 3.17 -3.87
N LYS A 79 28.70 2.09 -4.17
CA LYS A 79 29.27 0.74 -4.37
C LYS A 79 29.72 0.50 -5.81
N ASN A 80 28.83 0.73 -6.78
CA ASN A 80 29.10 0.51 -8.19
C ASN A 80 28.10 1.29 -9.05
N GLU A 81 28.57 2.33 -9.73
CA GLU A 81 27.74 3.16 -10.61
C GLU A 81 27.01 2.34 -11.69
N SER A 82 27.57 1.21 -12.16
CA SER A 82 26.93 0.37 -13.18
C SER A 82 25.59 -0.21 -12.71
N LEU A 83 25.34 -0.28 -11.40
CA LEU A 83 24.07 -0.76 -10.83
C LEU A 83 22.92 0.24 -11.05
N ILE A 84 23.22 1.49 -11.43
CA ILE A 84 22.19 2.49 -11.76
C ILE A 84 21.63 2.31 -13.18
N ILE A 85 22.40 1.67 -14.07
CA ILE A 85 22.08 1.54 -15.50
C ILE A 85 20.66 0.99 -15.74
N PRO A 86 20.18 -0.04 -15.03
CA PRO A 86 18.80 -0.51 -15.17
C PRO A 86 17.74 0.58 -14.97
N PHE A 87 17.94 1.46 -13.99
CA PHE A 87 17.02 2.54 -13.67
C PHE A 87 17.04 3.62 -14.75
N ASP A 88 18.21 3.92 -15.30
CA ASP A 88 18.34 4.90 -16.38
C ASP A 88 17.73 4.41 -17.69
N ILE A 89 17.86 3.11 -18.00
CA ILE A 89 17.17 2.49 -19.13
C ILE A 89 15.65 2.59 -18.94
N LEU A 90 15.13 2.32 -17.74
CA LEU A 90 13.70 2.49 -17.43
C LEU A 90 13.24 3.94 -17.61
N ARG A 91 14.01 4.93 -17.11
CA ARG A 91 13.71 6.36 -17.32
C ARG A 91 13.69 6.73 -18.79
N TYR A 92 14.65 6.23 -19.55
CA TYR A 92 14.72 6.45 -20.99
C TYR A 92 13.46 5.91 -21.70
N MET A 93 13.01 4.70 -21.35
CA MET A 93 11.78 4.12 -21.89
C MET A 93 10.54 4.95 -21.50
N VAL A 94 10.43 5.41 -20.25
CA VAL A 94 9.36 6.30 -19.80
C VAL A 94 9.34 7.60 -20.63
N ASN A 95 10.50 8.18 -20.91
CA ASN A 95 10.62 9.40 -21.69
C ASN A 95 10.18 9.23 -23.14
N ILE A 96 10.48 8.09 -23.78
CA ILE A 96 9.97 7.79 -25.13
C ILE A 96 8.44 7.83 -25.14
N ILE A 97 7.79 7.15 -24.20
CA ILE A 97 6.32 7.12 -24.12
C ILE A 97 5.78 8.51 -23.79
N GLN A 98 6.39 9.23 -22.84
CA GLN A 98 5.99 10.57 -22.47
C GLN A 98 6.03 11.53 -23.67
N ASN A 99 7.09 11.49 -24.48
CA ASN A 99 7.24 12.35 -25.64
C ASN A 99 6.13 12.12 -26.67
N TYR A 100 5.83 10.86 -26.97
CA TYR A 100 4.72 10.49 -27.85
C TYR A 100 3.37 10.99 -27.32
N LEU A 101 3.08 10.75 -26.03
CA LEU A 101 1.82 11.17 -25.40
C LEU A 101 1.63 12.69 -25.40
N VAL A 102 2.72 13.46 -25.22
CA VAL A 102 2.68 14.93 -25.26
C VAL A 102 2.40 15.45 -26.67
N GLN A 103 3.04 14.87 -27.69
CA GLN A 103 2.88 15.30 -29.07
C GLN A 103 1.44 15.12 -29.61
N LYS A 104 0.67 14.20 -29.04
CA LYS A 104 -0.63 13.75 -29.57
C LYS A 104 -1.79 13.88 -28.57
N LYS A 105 -1.61 14.72 -27.55
CA LYS A 105 -2.43 14.83 -26.33
C LYS A 105 -3.95 14.91 -26.58
N ASP A 106 -4.39 15.71 -27.56
CA ASP A 106 -5.83 15.93 -27.82
C ASP A 106 -6.47 14.83 -28.67
N GLN A 107 -5.72 14.21 -29.59
CA GLN A 107 -6.22 13.14 -30.46
C GLN A 107 -6.32 11.81 -29.70
N HIS A 108 -5.35 11.50 -28.82
CA HIS A 108 -5.33 10.24 -28.09
C HIS A 108 -6.38 10.13 -27.00
N ILE A 109 -6.65 11.19 -26.22
CA ILE A 109 -7.66 11.12 -25.17
C ILE A 109 -9.04 10.81 -25.77
N LYS A 110 -9.33 11.34 -26.96
CA LYS A 110 -10.58 11.07 -27.68
C LYS A 110 -10.61 9.64 -28.24
N ILE A 111 -9.55 9.21 -28.93
CA ILE A 111 -9.45 7.87 -29.53
C ILE A 111 -9.41 6.77 -28.46
N GLU A 112 -8.65 6.92 -27.38
CA GLU A 112 -8.61 5.93 -26.30
C GLU A 112 -9.97 5.80 -25.59
N ARG A 113 -10.71 6.93 -25.41
CA ARG A 113 -12.07 6.89 -24.87
C ARG A 113 -13.04 6.18 -25.82
N GLU A 114 -12.98 6.50 -27.11
CA GLU A 114 -13.82 5.86 -28.13
C GLU A 114 -13.49 4.36 -28.26
N LEU A 115 -12.22 3.98 -28.35
CA LEU A 115 -11.77 2.58 -28.41
C LEU A 115 -12.12 1.79 -27.14
N SER A 116 -11.97 2.39 -25.95
CA SER A 116 -12.38 1.74 -24.70
C SER A 116 -13.89 1.50 -24.68
N HIS A 117 -14.66 2.48 -25.16
CA HIS A 117 -16.13 2.37 -25.23
C HIS A 117 -16.56 1.32 -26.26
N THR A 118 -15.90 1.23 -27.42
CA THR A 118 -16.18 0.22 -28.44
C THR A 118 -15.79 -1.18 -27.96
N MET A 119 -14.58 -1.35 -27.42
CA MET A 119 -14.11 -2.65 -26.93
C MET A 119 -14.95 -3.22 -25.77
N LEU A 120 -15.55 -2.34 -24.95
CA LEU A 120 -16.44 -2.74 -23.86
C LEU A 120 -17.89 -3.01 -24.30
N ASN A 121 -18.31 -2.53 -25.47
CA ASN A 121 -19.72 -2.58 -25.90
C ASN A 121 -19.96 -3.36 -27.21
N THR A 122 -18.92 -3.74 -27.96
CA THR A 122 -19.04 -4.44 -29.25
C THR A 122 -18.10 -5.63 -29.37
N ASP A 123 -18.51 -6.71 -30.06
CA ASP A 123 -17.63 -7.86 -30.32
C ASP A 123 -16.71 -7.61 -31.52
N TYR A 124 -15.89 -8.62 -31.87
CA TYR A 124 -15.01 -8.62 -33.03
C TYR A 124 -15.75 -8.37 -34.36
N LEU A 125 -17.09 -8.50 -34.39
CA LEU A 125 -17.96 -8.29 -35.54
C LEU A 125 -18.85 -7.03 -35.43
N GLY A 126 -18.68 -6.21 -34.38
CA GLY A 126 -19.42 -4.97 -34.21
C GLY A 126 -20.85 -5.14 -33.66
N VAL A 127 -21.19 -6.29 -33.10
CA VAL A 127 -22.53 -6.54 -32.51
C VAL A 127 -22.58 -5.93 -31.10
N ASN A 128 -23.68 -5.25 -30.74
CA ASN A 128 -23.87 -4.66 -29.41
C ASN A 128 -24.04 -5.76 -28.35
N LEU A 129 -23.16 -5.78 -27.34
CA LEU A 129 -22.97 -6.92 -26.44
C LEU A 129 -23.75 -6.86 -25.11
N THR A 130 -24.70 -5.95 -24.97
CA THR A 130 -25.52 -5.84 -23.74
C THR A 130 -26.24 -7.14 -23.36
N ASP A 131 -26.49 -8.04 -24.32
CA ASP A 131 -27.20 -9.30 -24.09
C ASP A 131 -26.27 -10.49 -23.72
N TYR A 132 -24.98 -10.43 -24.08
CA TYR A 132 -23.99 -11.50 -23.84
C TYR A 132 -23.42 -11.51 -22.41
N GLN A 133 -23.50 -10.38 -21.71
CA GLN A 133 -23.00 -10.21 -20.33
C GLN A 133 -23.59 -11.20 -19.32
N ASN A 134 -24.77 -11.77 -19.61
CA ASN A 134 -25.50 -12.64 -18.68
C ASN A 134 -25.22 -14.15 -18.86
N GLN A 135 -24.40 -14.58 -19.82
CA GLN A 135 -24.34 -16.00 -20.23
C GLN A 135 -22.93 -16.66 -20.21
N SER A 136 -21.82 -15.94 -20.10
CA SER A 136 -20.47 -16.54 -20.16
C SER A 136 -19.49 -15.98 -19.10
N SER A 137 -18.82 -16.88 -18.38
CA SER A 137 -17.78 -16.55 -17.38
C SER A 137 -16.51 -15.97 -18.00
N ASP A 138 -16.12 -16.42 -19.19
CA ASP A 138 -14.94 -15.89 -19.90
C ASP A 138 -15.19 -14.45 -20.37
N TYR A 139 -16.45 -14.10 -20.64
CA TYR A 139 -16.86 -12.76 -21.07
C TYR A 139 -16.90 -11.76 -19.90
N THR A 140 -17.24 -12.21 -18.70
CA THR A 140 -17.13 -11.39 -17.49
C THR A 140 -15.69 -11.00 -17.16
N ASP A 141 -14.70 -11.82 -17.53
CA ASP A 141 -13.27 -11.51 -17.29
C ASP A 141 -12.73 -10.49 -18.29
N ILE A 142 -13.19 -10.53 -19.55
CA ILE A 142 -12.84 -9.56 -20.61
C ILE A 142 -13.40 -8.16 -20.30
N THR A 143 -14.64 -8.08 -19.82
CA THR A 143 -15.30 -6.81 -19.48
C THR A 143 -14.81 -6.20 -18.15
N GLN A 144 -14.21 -7.01 -17.27
CA GLN A 144 -13.60 -6.55 -16.01
C GLN A 144 -12.14 -6.11 -16.18
N SER A 145 -11.42 -6.65 -17.17
CA SER A 145 -10.02 -6.34 -17.43
C SER A 145 -9.82 -4.99 -18.12
N ARG A 146 -8.97 -4.12 -17.55
CA ARG A 146 -8.61 -2.85 -18.21
C ARG A 146 -7.67 -3.11 -19.39
N PRO A 147 -7.94 -2.51 -20.58
CA PRO A 147 -7.05 -2.60 -21.71
C PRO A 147 -5.69 -1.96 -21.39
N ILE A 148 -4.63 -2.53 -21.96
CA ILE A 148 -3.28 -1.99 -21.85
C ILE A 148 -3.11 -0.86 -22.86
N THR A 149 -3.04 0.37 -22.36
CA THR A 149 -2.69 1.56 -23.14
C THR A 149 -1.22 1.94 -22.91
N LEU A 150 -0.66 2.79 -23.78
CA LEU A 150 0.67 3.35 -23.56
C LEU A 150 0.76 4.15 -22.25
N GLN A 151 -0.30 4.89 -21.89
CA GLN A 151 -0.36 5.62 -20.62
C GLN A 151 -0.25 4.67 -19.42
N LEU A 152 -0.98 3.55 -19.45
CA LEU A 152 -0.91 2.55 -18.38
C LEU A 152 0.45 1.87 -18.36
N PHE A 153 1.03 1.57 -19.53
CA PHE A 153 2.35 0.97 -19.61
C PHE A 153 3.44 1.88 -19.06
N LYS A 154 3.41 3.17 -19.41
CA LYS A 154 4.26 4.20 -18.82
C LYS A 154 4.16 4.21 -17.29
N HIS A 155 2.94 4.17 -16.75
CA HIS A 155 2.74 4.13 -15.31
C HIS A 155 3.38 2.90 -14.67
N TYR A 156 3.33 1.72 -15.30
CA TYR A 156 4.04 0.54 -14.79
C TYR A 156 5.56 0.75 -14.76
N LEU A 157 6.14 1.35 -15.80
CA LEU A 157 7.58 1.63 -15.85
C LEU A 157 8.01 2.65 -14.79
N GLU A 158 7.21 3.68 -14.54
CA GLU A 158 7.45 4.63 -13.44
C GLU A 158 7.42 3.92 -12.09
N ASN A 159 6.41 3.08 -11.83
CA ASN A 159 6.34 2.32 -10.59
C ASN A 159 7.49 1.30 -10.47
N LEU A 160 7.99 0.73 -11.57
CA LEU A 160 9.16 -0.16 -11.54
C LEU A 160 10.39 0.56 -10.98
N ILE A 161 10.62 1.80 -11.41
CA ILE A 161 11.73 2.63 -10.92
C ILE A 161 11.56 2.89 -9.42
N GLU A 162 10.39 3.39 -9.01
CA GLU A 162 10.11 3.72 -7.61
C GLU A 162 10.22 2.50 -6.69
N VAL A 163 9.56 1.39 -7.04
CA VAL A 163 9.61 0.14 -6.25
C VAL A 163 11.02 -0.44 -6.25
N GLY A 164 11.76 -0.31 -7.35
CA GLY A 164 13.15 -0.74 -7.43
C GLY A 164 14.06 0.04 -6.48
N TYR A 165 13.84 1.35 -6.31
CA TYR A 165 14.58 2.12 -5.30
C TYR A 165 14.11 1.84 -3.88
N GLU A 166 12.81 1.64 -3.66
CA GLU A 166 12.28 1.33 -2.33
C GLU A 166 12.69 -0.06 -1.82
N LEU A 167 12.76 -1.05 -2.71
CA LEU A 167 12.94 -2.48 -2.35
C LEU A 167 14.30 -3.07 -2.74
N GLY A 168 15.03 -2.42 -3.64
CA GLY A 168 16.29 -2.89 -4.21
C GLY A 168 16.14 -3.58 -5.57
N LEU A 169 17.27 -3.97 -6.16
CA LEU A 169 17.34 -4.68 -7.46
C LEU A 169 16.51 -5.97 -7.49
N CYS A 170 16.40 -6.69 -6.37
CA CYS A 170 15.55 -7.87 -6.29
C CYS A 170 14.06 -7.50 -6.45
N GLY A 171 13.61 -6.42 -5.80
CA GLY A 171 12.26 -5.90 -5.95
C GLY A 171 11.97 -5.44 -7.38
N LEU A 172 12.92 -4.73 -8.00
CA LEU A 172 12.84 -4.34 -9.41
C LEU A 172 12.65 -5.58 -10.32
N LEU A 173 13.48 -6.60 -10.11
CA LEU A 173 13.48 -7.81 -10.92
C LEU A 173 12.17 -8.61 -10.78
N ILE A 174 11.69 -8.80 -9.55
CA ILE A 174 10.42 -9.49 -9.28
C ILE A 174 9.27 -8.73 -9.95
N PHE A 175 9.23 -7.41 -9.81
CA PHE A 175 8.19 -6.61 -10.43
C PHE A 175 8.28 -6.65 -11.96
N ALA A 176 9.47 -6.55 -12.56
CA ALA A 176 9.64 -6.64 -14.01
C ALA A 176 9.12 -7.98 -14.55
N LYS A 177 9.39 -9.10 -13.85
CA LYS A 177 8.85 -10.43 -14.18
C LYS A 177 7.33 -10.49 -14.11
N GLU A 178 6.72 -9.97 -13.04
CA GLU A 178 5.26 -9.92 -12.90
C GLU A 178 4.60 -9.05 -13.98
N LEU A 179 5.21 -7.92 -14.31
CA LEU A 179 4.76 -7.07 -15.42
C LEU A 179 4.82 -7.84 -16.75
N ARG A 180 5.94 -8.50 -17.07
CA ARG A 180 6.06 -9.32 -18.29
C ARG A 180 4.98 -10.39 -18.36
N LYS A 181 4.76 -11.13 -17.27
CA LYS A 181 3.71 -12.17 -17.18
C LYS A 181 2.33 -11.59 -17.44
N LYS A 182 2.03 -10.42 -16.89
CA LYS A 182 0.75 -9.73 -17.10
C LYS A 182 0.59 -9.26 -18.55
N LEU A 183 1.61 -8.63 -19.12
CA LEU A 183 1.59 -8.15 -20.49
C LEU A 183 1.39 -9.32 -21.48
N ARG A 184 2.04 -10.46 -21.25
CA ARG A 184 1.86 -11.70 -22.04
C ARG A 184 0.43 -12.24 -21.96
N LYS A 185 -0.16 -12.33 -20.76
CA LYS A 185 -1.54 -12.79 -20.58
C LYS A 185 -2.57 -11.89 -21.28
N ASN A 186 -2.27 -10.59 -21.37
CA ASN A 186 -3.19 -9.57 -21.87
C ASN A 186 -2.81 -9.06 -23.27
N GLN A 187 -2.02 -9.81 -24.06
CA GLN A 187 -1.62 -9.38 -25.41
C GLN A 187 -2.83 -9.07 -26.33
N GLY A 188 -3.93 -9.81 -26.17
CA GLY A 188 -5.20 -9.57 -26.88
C GLY A 188 -6.02 -8.37 -26.38
N LEU A 189 -5.62 -7.72 -25.29
CA LEU A 189 -6.30 -6.57 -24.66
C LEU A 189 -5.45 -5.30 -24.76
N THR A 190 -4.74 -5.13 -25.87
CA THR A 190 -3.95 -3.92 -26.12
C THR A 190 -4.76 -2.89 -26.88
N LEU A 191 -4.77 -1.65 -26.39
CA LEU A 191 -5.43 -0.52 -27.05
C LEU A 191 -4.38 0.51 -27.44
N PHE A 192 -4.05 0.52 -28.73
CA PHE A 192 -3.13 1.49 -29.30
C PHE A 192 -3.82 2.32 -30.38
N PRO A 193 -3.75 3.67 -30.28
CA PRO A 193 -4.46 4.58 -31.15
C PRO A 193 -3.95 4.60 -32.60
N ASP A 194 -2.67 4.28 -32.81
CA ASP A 194 -2.05 4.21 -34.14
C ASP A 194 -0.89 3.19 -34.18
N GLN A 195 -0.25 3.06 -35.36
CA GLN A 195 0.88 2.14 -35.57
C GLN A 195 2.15 2.59 -34.85
N GLU A 196 2.36 3.89 -34.66
CA GLU A 196 3.53 4.43 -33.96
C GLU A 196 3.48 4.01 -32.48
N ALA A 197 2.32 4.11 -31.83
CA ALA A 197 2.11 3.61 -30.47
C ALA A 197 2.41 2.11 -30.34
N ARG A 198 1.99 1.30 -31.32
CA ARG A 198 2.26 -0.15 -31.34
C ARG A 198 3.75 -0.43 -31.44
N ASN A 199 4.45 0.31 -32.30
CA ASN A 199 5.89 0.16 -32.49
C ASN A 199 6.65 0.56 -31.22
N ILE A 200 6.28 1.68 -30.59
CA ILE A 200 6.86 2.14 -29.31
C ILE A 200 6.64 1.09 -28.23
N PHE A 201 5.42 0.57 -28.09
CA PHE A 201 5.14 -0.48 -27.11
C PHE A 201 5.99 -1.72 -27.36
N SER A 202 6.07 -2.19 -28.62
CA SER A 202 6.83 -3.39 -28.98
C SER A 202 8.32 -3.23 -28.69
N ASP A 203 8.93 -2.10 -29.06
CA ASP A 203 10.35 -1.82 -28.80
C ASP A 203 10.63 -1.75 -27.30
N ILE A 204 9.82 -1.02 -26.53
CA ILE A 204 9.99 -0.91 -25.08
C ILE A 204 9.75 -2.23 -24.37
N TYR A 205 8.74 -2.99 -24.79
CA TYR A 205 8.49 -4.33 -24.25
C TYR A 205 9.72 -5.22 -24.45
N GLN A 206 10.29 -5.25 -25.66
CA GLN A 206 11.51 -6.01 -25.94
C GLN A 206 12.70 -5.55 -25.09
N ARG A 207 12.90 -4.23 -24.93
CA ARG A 207 13.95 -3.67 -24.06
C ARG A 207 13.77 -4.09 -22.60
N LEU A 208 12.53 -4.09 -22.09
CA LEU A 208 12.22 -4.58 -20.75
C LEU A 208 12.57 -6.07 -20.61
N GLU A 209 12.33 -6.88 -21.65
CA GLU A 209 12.71 -8.29 -21.66
C GLU A 209 14.23 -8.45 -21.54
N CYS A 210 15.00 -7.78 -22.39
CA CYS A 210 16.46 -7.80 -22.35
C CYS A 210 17.00 -7.30 -21.00
N LEU A 211 16.47 -6.19 -20.49
CA LEU A 211 16.88 -5.61 -19.22
C LEU A 211 16.70 -6.60 -18.05
N THR A 212 15.58 -7.31 -18.01
CA THR A 212 15.30 -8.32 -16.97
C THR A 212 16.35 -9.43 -17.00
N ASP A 213 16.68 -9.90 -18.21
CA ASP A 213 17.64 -10.99 -18.42
C ASP A 213 19.08 -10.54 -18.09
N ASP A 214 19.42 -9.29 -18.40
CA ASP A 214 20.73 -8.70 -18.08
C ASP A 214 20.91 -8.45 -16.57
N ILE A 215 19.87 -7.95 -15.88
CA ILE A 215 19.88 -7.86 -14.41
C ILE A 215 20.14 -9.25 -13.84
N LEU A 216 19.39 -10.28 -14.26
CA LEU A 216 19.59 -11.65 -13.78
C LEU A 216 21.03 -12.14 -13.98
N LYS A 217 21.59 -12.00 -15.18
CA LYS A 217 22.97 -12.42 -15.48
C LYS A 217 23.97 -11.71 -14.59
N ASN A 218 23.83 -10.40 -14.40
CA ASN A 218 24.72 -9.63 -13.55
C ASN A 218 24.60 -10.05 -12.08
N LEU A 219 23.39 -10.35 -11.60
CA LEU A 219 23.18 -10.86 -10.24
C LEU A 219 23.81 -12.24 -10.01
N TYR A 220 23.83 -13.13 -11.00
CA TYR A 220 24.53 -14.42 -10.90
C TYR A 220 26.06 -14.28 -10.78
N GLN A 221 26.62 -13.14 -11.19
CA GLN A 221 28.04 -12.85 -11.09
C GLN A 221 28.42 -12.22 -9.74
N LEU A 222 27.43 -11.81 -8.93
CA LEU A 222 27.65 -11.27 -7.59
C LEU A 222 27.88 -12.38 -6.56
N ASN A 223 28.64 -12.08 -5.52
CA ASN A 223 28.94 -13.03 -4.46
C ASN A 223 27.78 -13.12 -3.46
N VAL A 224 27.72 -14.24 -2.71
CA VAL A 224 26.67 -14.53 -1.70
C VAL A 224 26.59 -13.46 -0.59
N HIS A 225 27.62 -12.63 -0.42
CA HIS A 225 27.67 -11.56 0.58
C HIS A 225 27.09 -10.20 0.13
N ASP A 226 26.54 -10.11 -1.08
CA ASP A 226 26.06 -8.85 -1.67
C ASP A 226 24.57 -8.53 -1.33
N SER A 227 24.09 -8.93 -0.14
CA SER A 227 22.70 -8.68 0.30
C SER A 227 22.30 -7.21 0.22
N ASP A 228 23.24 -6.34 0.53
CA ASP A 228 23.08 -4.89 0.52
C ASP A 228 22.99 -4.30 -0.90
N ILE A 229 23.41 -5.06 -1.91
CA ILE A 229 23.21 -4.71 -3.32
C ILE A 229 21.85 -5.24 -3.78
N LEU A 230 21.44 -6.43 -3.33
CA LEU A 230 20.19 -7.05 -3.78
C LEU A 230 18.94 -6.37 -3.21
N PHE A 231 19.01 -5.93 -1.96
CA PHE A 231 17.89 -5.40 -1.21
C PHE A 231 18.19 -3.99 -0.71
N SER A 232 17.15 -3.16 -0.60
CA SER A 232 17.32 -1.83 0.00
C SER A 232 17.64 -1.94 1.50
N PRO A 233 18.35 -0.96 2.09
CA PRO A 233 18.56 -0.89 3.54
C PRO A 233 17.25 -1.01 4.32
N LYS A 234 16.18 -0.44 3.78
CA LYS A 234 14.83 -0.44 4.33
C LYS A 234 14.24 -1.84 4.42
N VAL A 235 14.43 -2.67 3.40
CA VAL A 235 14.02 -4.09 3.40
C VAL A 235 14.84 -4.91 4.39
N LEU A 236 16.15 -4.66 4.48
CA LEU A 236 17.02 -5.36 5.42
C LEU A 236 16.68 -5.02 6.87
N GLN A 237 16.47 -3.74 7.17
CA GLN A 237 15.99 -3.28 8.48
C GLN A 237 14.61 -3.84 8.80
N LEU A 238 13.69 -3.89 7.82
CA LEU A 238 12.38 -4.53 7.99
C LEU A 238 12.50 -5.98 8.46
N LEU A 239 13.32 -6.76 7.74
CA LEU A 239 13.54 -8.16 8.07
C LEU A 239 14.16 -8.33 9.46
N ASP A 240 15.20 -7.55 9.78
CA ASP A 240 15.85 -7.57 11.09
C ASP A 240 14.86 -7.31 12.24
N ARG A 241 13.97 -6.32 12.08
CA ARG A 241 12.94 -6.00 13.09
C ARG A 241 11.92 -7.09 13.27
N ILE A 242 11.51 -7.75 12.17
CA ILE A 242 10.59 -8.88 12.21
C ILE A 242 11.25 -10.07 12.91
N LEU A 243 12.53 -10.37 12.63
CA LEU A 243 13.24 -11.50 13.21
C LEU A 243 13.57 -11.32 14.70
N LYS A 244 13.74 -10.08 15.16
CA LYS A 244 14.01 -9.75 16.57
C LYS A 244 12.77 -9.76 17.47
N GLN A 245 11.58 -10.04 16.94
CA GLN A 245 10.38 -10.07 17.77
C GLN A 245 10.47 -11.15 18.85
N PRO A 246 10.10 -10.84 20.11
CA PRO A 246 10.13 -11.82 21.17
C PRO A 246 9.04 -12.88 20.95
N ASN A 247 9.46 -14.14 20.78
CA ASN A 247 8.54 -15.28 20.81
C ASN A 247 8.09 -15.52 22.25
N THR A 248 6.90 -15.04 22.59
CA THR A 248 6.27 -15.33 23.89
C THR A 248 5.45 -16.61 23.77
N GLU A 249 5.77 -17.60 24.60
CA GLU A 249 4.96 -18.80 24.83
C GLU A 249 4.61 -19.61 23.56
N GLY A 250 5.56 -19.77 22.64
CA GLY A 250 5.38 -20.62 21.46
C GLY A 250 4.43 -20.07 20.38
N THR A 251 3.94 -18.84 20.53
CA THR A 251 3.16 -18.14 19.50
C THR A 251 4.03 -17.13 18.76
N LEU A 252 4.07 -17.23 17.43
CA LEU A 252 4.74 -16.27 16.55
C LEU A 252 4.02 -14.93 16.62
N GLY A 253 4.78 -13.85 16.82
CA GLY A 253 4.23 -12.50 16.85
C GLY A 253 3.53 -12.12 15.54
N GLN A 254 2.47 -11.32 15.66
CA GLN A 254 1.77 -10.75 14.51
C GLN A 254 2.34 -9.38 14.19
N SER A 255 2.76 -9.20 12.94
CA SER A 255 3.34 -7.98 12.42
C SER A 255 2.49 -7.42 11.28
N ILE A 256 2.31 -6.11 11.27
CA ILE A 256 1.74 -5.40 10.13
C ILE A 256 2.72 -4.34 9.62
N VAL A 257 2.90 -4.30 8.30
CA VAL A 257 3.78 -3.37 7.60
C VAL A 257 2.93 -2.49 6.70
N PHE A 258 2.84 -1.21 7.01
CA PHE A 258 2.12 -0.24 6.21
C PHE A 258 3.02 0.37 5.14
N VAL A 259 2.60 0.29 3.89
CA VAL A 259 3.27 0.88 2.73
C VAL A 259 2.33 1.87 2.04
N GLU A 260 2.88 2.80 1.27
CA GLU A 260 2.06 3.78 0.54
C GLU A 260 1.44 3.18 -0.73
N ARG A 261 2.24 2.46 -1.52
CA ARG A 261 1.88 2.00 -2.86
C ARG A 261 1.39 0.55 -2.88
N VAL A 262 0.39 0.28 -3.72
CA VAL A 262 -0.14 -1.07 -3.99
C VAL A 262 0.95 -1.99 -4.55
N TYR A 263 1.76 -1.48 -5.49
CA TYR A 263 2.88 -2.21 -6.09
C TYR A 263 3.90 -2.63 -5.03
N THR A 264 4.30 -1.70 -4.17
CA THR A 264 5.23 -1.97 -3.06
C THR A 264 4.67 -3.08 -2.16
N ALA A 265 3.38 -3.05 -1.80
CA ALA A 265 2.78 -4.08 -0.94
C ALA A 265 2.91 -5.50 -1.53
N THR A 266 2.52 -5.64 -2.80
CA THR A 266 2.57 -6.93 -3.50
C THR A 266 4.01 -7.41 -3.65
N ILE A 267 4.91 -6.57 -4.15
CA ILE A 267 6.29 -6.97 -4.44
C ILE A 267 7.09 -7.20 -3.16
N LEU A 268 6.92 -6.35 -2.13
CA LEU A 268 7.57 -6.54 -0.84
C LEU A 268 7.16 -7.87 -0.18
N SER A 269 5.90 -8.29 -0.32
CA SER A 269 5.45 -9.57 0.24
C SER A 269 6.16 -10.76 -0.41
N GLN A 270 6.41 -10.68 -1.72
CA GLN A 270 7.19 -11.69 -2.43
C GLN A 270 8.66 -11.60 -2.03
N VAL A 271 9.25 -10.41 -1.98
CA VAL A 271 10.65 -10.20 -1.57
C VAL A 271 10.90 -10.81 -0.18
N LEU A 272 10.07 -10.47 0.81
CA LEU A 272 10.19 -11.00 2.16
C LEU A 272 9.96 -12.52 2.21
N SER A 273 8.98 -13.04 1.46
CA SER A 273 8.76 -14.50 1.41
C SER A 273 10.00 -15.24 0.90
N HIS A 274 10.63 -14.73 -0.17
CA HIS A 274 11.86 -15.34 -0.70
C HIS A 274 13.02 -15.21 0.30
N LEU A 275 13.21 -14.02 0.88
CA LEU A 275 14.24 -13.78 1.89
C LEU A 275 14.11 -14.75 3.07
N ILE A 276 12.90 -14.87 3.64
CA ILE A 276 12.63 -15.76 4.77
C ILE A 276 12.95 -17.22 4.44
N LEU A 277 12.63 -17.68 3.23
CA LEU A 277 12.95 -19.04 2.78
C LEU A 277 14.46 -19.31 2.66
N THR A 278 15.27 -18.28 2.40
CA THR A 278 16.74 -18.40 2.32
C THR A 278 17.41 -18.46 3.69
N LEU A 279 16.71 -18.10 4.77
CA LEU A 279 17.25 -18.13 6.12
C LEU A 279 17.30 -19.55 6.67
N GLU A 280 18.40 -19.91 7.35
CA GLU A 280 18.57 -21.23 7.94
C GLU A 280 17.73 -21.44 9.20
N SER A 281 17.38 -20.36 9.90
CA SER A 281 16.71 -20.44 11.20
C SER A 281 15.33 -21.09 11.12
N SER A 282 15.09 -22.09 11.96
CA SER A 282 13.79 -22.78 12.08
C SER A 282 12.67 -21.84 12.51
N HIS A 283 13.00 -20.74 13.20
CA HIS A 283 12.06 -19.69 13.56
C HIS A 283 11.61 -18.89 12.33
N ALA A 284 12.55 -18.42 11.48
CA ALA A 284 12.19 -17.67 10.28
C ALA A 284 11.31 -18.48 9.34
N LYS A 285 11.59 -19.78 9.16
CA LYS A 285 10.81 -20.65 8.25
C LYS A 285 9.33 -20.82 8.65
N GLN A 286 8.95 -20.47 9.88
CA GLN A 286 7.55 -20.49 10.30
C GLN A 286 6.82 -19.18 9.99
N LEU A 287 7.54 -18.10 9.71
CA LEU A 287 6.96 -16.81 9.35
C LEU A 287 6.29 -16.89 7.98
N LYS A 288 5.01 -16.56 7.94
CA LYS A 288 4.24 -16.48 6.70
C LYS A 288 3.87 -15.04 6.42
N VAL A 289 4.19 -14.59 5.21
CA VAL A 289 3.96 -13.23 4.72
C VAL A 289 2.84 -13.23 3.70
N ASN A 290 1.97 -12.24 3.75
CA ASN A 290 1.04 -11.95 2.68
C ASN A 290 0.74 -10.44 2.61
N HIS A 291 0.01 -9.99 1.58
CA HIS A 291 -0.35 -8.58 1.44
C HIS A 291 -1.85 -8.37 1.27
N VAL A 292 -2.29 -7.16 1.61
CA VAL A 292 -3.65 -6.67 1.43
C VAL A 292 -3.57 -5.25 0.88
N THR A 293 -4.23 -5.01 -0.25
CA THR A 293 -4.23 -3.71 -0.93
C THR A 293 -5.65 -3.26 -1.14
N GLY A 294 -5.88 -1.96 -1.31
CA GLY A 294 -7.23 -1.44 -1.59
C GLY A 294 -7.84 -2.03 -2.87
N ILE A 295 -9.18 -1.95 -2.97
CA ILE A 295 -10.00 -2.55 -4.04
C ILE A 295 -9.65 -2.04 -5.45
N LYS A 296 -8.94 -0.90 -5.55
CA LYS A 296 -8.47 -0.31 -6.81
C LYS A 296 -7.09 -0.85 -7.23
N SER A 297 -6.85 -2.15 -7.07
CA SER A 297 -5.62 -2.75 -7.60
C SER A 297 -5.68 -2.77 -9.13
N LEU A 298 -4.67 -2.20 -9.80
CA LEU A 298 -4.55 -2.28 -11.26
C LEU A 298 -4.27 -3.71 -11.75
N PHE A 299 -3.95 -4.66 -10.85
CA PHE A 299 -3.62 -6.06 -11.16
C PHE A 299 -4.75 -7.06 -11.05
N TYR A 300 -5.79 -6.74 -10.29
CA TYR A 300 -6.82 -7.70 -9.96
C TYR A 300 -8.19 -7.10 -10.17
N ASP A 301 -9.12 -7.92 -10.68
CA ASP A 301 -10.50 -7.52 -10.80
C ASP A 301 -11.10 -7.18 -9.44
N LYS A 302 -12.06 -6.27 -9.43
CA LYS A 302 -12.66 -5.71 -8.21
C LYS A 302 -13.24 -6.80 -7.30
N SER A 303 -13.92 -7.78 -7.91
CA SER A 303 -14.57 -8.92 -7.23
C SER A 303 -13.54 -9.88 -6.63
N MET A 304 -12.48 -10.18 -7.37
CA MET A 304 -11.37 -11.02 -6.95
C MET A 304 -10.58 -10.36 -5.81
N THR A 305 -10.39 -9.04 -5.89
CA THR A 305 -9.69 -8.27 -4.87
C THR A 305 -10.41 -8.33 -3.53
N MET A 306 -11.75 -8.23 -3.51
CA MET A 306 -12.54 -8.33 -2.27
C MET A 306 -12.45 -9.71 -1.61
N LYS A 307 -12.67 -10.79 -2.38
CA LYS A 307 -12.56 -12.16 -1.86
C LYS A 307 -11.15 -12.45 -1.32
N TYR A 308 -10.13 -11.98 -2.03
CA TYR A 308 -8.75 -12.10 -1.60
C TYR A 308 -8.49 -11.33 -0.30
N GLN A 309 -8.93 -10.07 -0.19
CA GLN A 309 -8.79 -9.28 1.04
C GLN A 309 -9.43 -10.00 2.25
N GLU A 310 -10.69 -10.44 2.11
CA GLU A 310 -11.39 -11.13 3.20
C GLU A 310 -10.66 -12.41 3.62
N LYS A 311 -10.19 -13.21 2.65
CA LYS A 311 -9.45 -14.43 2.91
C LYS A 311 -8.14 -14.13 3.65
N THR A 312 -7.35 -13.19 3.14
CA THR A 312 -6.04 -12.82 3.73
C THR A 312 -6.21 -12.28 5.15
N ILE A 313 -7.23 -11.46 5.41
CA ILE A 313 -7.52 -10.95 6.76
C ILE A 313 -7.95 -12.07 7.70
N LYS A 314 -8.76 -13.02 7.24
CA LYS A 314 -9.15 -14.20 8.04
C LYS A 314 -7.94 -15.06 8.38
N GLU A 315 -7.05 -15.31 7.42
CA GLU A 315 -5.79 -16.06 7.62
C GLU A 315 -4.82 -15.33 8.56
N PHE A 316 -4.78 -14.00 8.49
CA PHE A 316 -4.00 -13.20 9.44
C PHE A 316 -4.58 -13.31 10.86
N ARG A 317 -5.89 -13.17 11.02
CA ARG A 317 -6.57 -13.32 12.33
C ARG A 317 -6.39 -14.70 12.95
N SER A 318 -6.38 -15.76 12.14
CA SER A 318 -6.16 -17.13 12.64
C SER A 318 -4.68 -17.46 12.91
N GLY A 319 -3.76 -16.54 12.62
CA GLY A 319 -2.32 -16.75 12.79
C GLY A 319 -1.68 -17.63 11.71
N VAL A 320 -2.43 -17.97 10.64
CA VAL A 320 -1.88 -18.64 9.46
C VAL A 320 -0.90 -17.72 8.72
N ILE A 321 -1.15 -16.41 8.73
CA ILE A 321 -0.21 -15.38 8.28
C ILE A 321 0.26 -14.61 9.51
N ASN A 322 1.56 -14.37 9.61
CA ASN A 322 2.18 -13.66 10.73
C ASN A 322 2.57 -12.24 10.33
N ILE A 323 2.85 -12.01 9.05
CA ILE A 323 3.31 -10.72 8.54
C ILE A 323 2.33 -10.27 7.46
N LEU A 324 1.60 -9.19 7.74
CA LEU A 324 0.66 -8.59 6.80
C LEU A 324 1.22 -7.29 6.24
N ILE A 325 1.35 -7.19 4.92
CA ILE A 325 1.74 -5.94 4.26
C ILE A 325 0.49 -5.24 3.75
N ALA A 326 0.24 -4.02 4.20
CA ALA A 326 -1.01 -3.31 3.96
C ALA A 326 -0.76 -1.92 3.38
N THR A 327 -1.61 -1.49 2.44
CA THR A 327 -1.65 -0.08 2.00
C THR A 327 -2.44 0.78 2.98
N ALA A 328 -2.20 2.10 3.01
CA ALA A 328 -2.95 3.02 3.87
C ALA A 328 -4.48 2.97 3.70
N VAL A 329 -4.99 2.63 2.51
CA VAL A 329 -6.44 2.44 2.27
C VAL A 329 -7.03 1.30 3.13
N VAL A 330 -6.20 0.37 3.59
CA VAL A 330 -6.58 -0.75 4.45
C VAL A 330 -6.48 -0.38 5.95
N GLU A 331 -5.88 0.76 6.29
CA GLU A 331 -5.86 1.28 7.68
C GLU A 331 -7.28 1.59 8.19
N GLU A 332 -8.13 2.07 7.28
CA GLU A 332 -9.50 2.48 7.55
C GLU A 332 -10.51 1.40 7.10
N GLY A 333 -11.43 1.03 8.00
CA GLY A 333 -12.61 0.23 7.63
C GLY A 333 -12.43 -1.29 7.60
N LEU A 334 -11.21 -1.82 7.70
CA LEU A 334 -10.96 -3.25 7.88
C LEU A 334 -10.65 -3.57 9.35
N ASP A 335 -11.31 -4.60 9.87
CA ASP A 335 -11.14 -5.06 11.24
C ASP A 335 -9.86 -5.93 11.35
N ILE A 336 -8.72 -5.25 11.41
CA ILE A 336 -7.39 -5.88 11.56
C ILE A 336 -7.12 -6.09 13.07
N PRO A 337 -6.68 -7.28 13.50
CA PRO A 337 -6.38 -7.55 14.90
C PRO A 337 -5.24 -6.67 15.42
N ARG A 338 -5.14 -6.54 16.74
CA ARG A 338 -4.00 -5.88 17.39
C ARG A 338 -2.73 -6.69 17.09
N CYS A 339 -1.64 -6.00 16.80
CA CYS A 339 -0.36 -6.57 16.40
C CYS A 339 0.70 -6.33 17.49
N ASP A 340 1.72 -7.20 17.52
CA ASP A 340 2.90 -7.06 18.37
C ASP A 340 3.89 -6.04 17.78
N LEU A 341 3.92 -5.92 16.45
CA LEU A 341 4.74 -4.95 15.75
C LEU A 341 3.94 -4.30 14.63
N VAL A 342 3.95 -2.98 14.63
CA VAL A 342 3.47 -2.18 13.52
C VAL A 342 4.66 -1.43 12.95
N ILE A 343 4.93 -1.62 11.67
CA ILE A 343 5.98 -0.90 10.95
C ILE A 343 5.33 -0.02 9.90
N ARG A 344 5.69 1.26 9.91
CA ARG A 344 5.44 2.19 8.81
C ARG A 344 6.65 2.18 7.90
N PHE A 345 6.49 1.55 6.75
CA PHE A 345 7.52 1.55 5.71
C PHE A 345 7.62 2.94 5.07
N ASN A 346 6.51 3.66 4.89
CA ASN A 346 6.53 5.05 4.46
C ASN A 346 5.98 5.94 5.58
N LYS A 347 6.37 7.22 5.57
CA LYS A 347 5.84 8.22 6.49
C LYS A 347 4.30 8.28 6.37
N PRO A 348 3.56 8.36 7.49
CA PRO A 348 2.11 8.51 7.43
C PRO A 348 1.72 9.83 6.76
N ASN A 349 0.75 9.78 5.85
CA ASN A 349 0.30 10.94 5.06
C ASN A 349 -0.41 12.02 5.89
N ASN A 350 -0.96 11.65 7.04
CA ASN A 350 -1.66 12.54 7.95
C ASN A 350 -1.71 11.96 9.37
N PHE A 351 -2.07 12.80 10.34
CA PHE A 351 -2.19 12.40 11.74
C PHE A 351 -3.19 11.26 11.97
N SER A 352 -4.33 11.25 11.26
CA SER A 352 -5.33 10.19 11.39
C SER A 352 -4.74 8.81 11.06
N SER A 353 -4.01 8.73 9.95
CA SER A 353 -3.26 7.56 9.52
C SER A 353 -2.26 7.14 10.62
N TYR A 354 -1.44 8.08 11.11
CA TYR A 354 -0.52 7.82 12.23
C TYR A 354 -1.23 7.19 13.44
N MET A 355 -2.27 7.85 13.96
CA MET A 355 -3.03 7.39 15.14
C MET A 355 -3.68 6.03 14.93
N GLN A 356 -4.29 5.79 13.77
CA GLN A 356 -4.92 4.51 13.46
C GLN A 356 -3.90 3.38 13.41
N SER A 357 -2.76 3.59 12.77
CA SER A 357 -1.69 2.60 12.72
C SER A 357 -1.05 2.34 14.09
N LYS A 358 -0.78 3.40 14.87
CA LYS A 358 -0.25 3.29 16.25
C LYS A 358 -1.23 2.54 17.14
N GLY A 359 -2.52 2.78 16.97
CA GLY A 359 -3.60 2.06 17.66
C GLY A 359 -3.60 0.54 17.43
N ARG A 360 -2.94 0.03 16.38
CA ARG A 360 -2.79 -1.41 16.12
C ARG A 360 -1.66 -2.05 16.92
N ALA A 361 -0.65 -1.30 17.36
CA ALA A 361 0.49 -1.80 18.14
C ALA A 361 0.11 -1.93 19.63
N ARG A 362 -0.84 -2.81 19.94
CA ARG A 362 -1.44 -2.96 21.29
C ARG A 362 -1.73 -4.41 21.68
N ALA A 363 -1.11 -5.39 21.01
CA ALA A 363 -1.38 -6.80 21.30
C ALA A 363 -0.91 -7.22 22.70
N LYS A 364 0.26 -6.74 23.13
CA LYS A 364 0.92 -7.07 24.40
C LYS A 364 1.60 -5.83 24.99
N GLN A 365 2.07 -5.92 26.24
CA GLN A 365 2.80 -4.83 26.91
C GLN A 365 4.06 -4.40 26.14
N ASN A 366 4.69 -5.30 25.38
CA ASN A 366 5.88 -5.02 24.58
C ASN A 366 5.58 -4.73 23.10
N ALA A 367 4.35 -4.34 22.77
CA ALA A 367 4.02 -3.99 21.39
C ALA A 367 4.80 -2.75 20.94
N ALA A 368 5.36 -2.79 19.74
CA ALA A 368 6.21 -1.74 19.20
C ALA A 368 5.60 -1.11 17.94
N TYR A 369 5.77 0.21 17.83
CA TYR A 369 5.47 0.97 16.63
C TYR A 369 6.77 1.53 16.05
N VAL A 370 7.12 1.14 14.84
CA VAL A 370 8.37 1.53 14.19
C VAL A 370 8.07 2.35 12.94
N LEU A 371 8.70 3.50 12.81
CA LEU A 371 8.59 4.39 11.66
C LEU A 371 9.91 4.44 10.90
N PHE A 372 9.92 3.98 9.66
CA PHE A 372 11.05 4.17 8.76
C PHE A 372 10.96 5.53 8.09
N LEU A 373 12.05 6.26 8.13
CA LEU A 373 12.18 7.56 7.49
C LEU A 373 13.26 7.51 6.43
N ASP A 374 12.98 8.06 5.26
CA ASP A 374 14.03 8.36 4.31
C ASP A 374 14.84 9.54 4.87
N GLU A 375 16.16 9.59 4.64
CA GLU A 375 17.03 10.61 5.26
C GLU A 375 16.57 12.06 4.98
N LEU A 376 15.95 12.29 3.81
CA LEU A 376 15.39 13.59 3.41
C LEU A 376 14.15 13.99 4.21
N ASP A 377 13.48 13.04 4.86
CA ASP A 377 12.24 13.25 5.60
C ASP A 377 12.44 13.36 7.11
N ILE A 378 13.68 13.29 7.61
CA ILE A 378 13.97 13.38 9.05
C ILE A 378 13.46 14.70 9.63
N ASP A 379 13.81 15.84 9.02
CA ASP A 379 13.41 17.17 9.50
C ASP A 379 11.89 17.39 9.36
N SER A 380 11.29 16.86 8.30
CA SER A 380 9.84 16.96 8.10
C SER A 380 9.08 16.12 9.13
N CYS A 381 9.61 14.95 9.46
CA CYS A 381 9.00 14.05 10.44
C CYS A 381 9.16 14.53 11.87
N GLN A 382 10.28 15.16 12.24
CA GLN A 382 10.43 15.73 13.59
C GLN A 382 9.39 16.80 13.86
N ARG A 383 9.09 17.65 12.87
CA ARG A 383 8.01 18.65 12.96
C ARG A 383 6.64 18.00 13.12
N ASP A 384 6.35 16.99 12.30
CA ASP A 384 5.07 16.28 12.36
C ASP A 384 4.93 15.51 13.67
N GLN A 385 6.00 14.92 14.20
CA GLN A 385 6.01 14.20 15.46
C GLN A 385 5.77 15.12 16.65
N MET A 386 6.38 16.31 16.68
CA MET A 386 6.04 17.36 17.67
C MET A 386 4.58 17.80 17.54
N GLU A 387 4.05 17.87 16.32
CA GLU A 387 2.62 18.14 16.10
C GLU A 387 1.75 17.00 16.66
N TYR A 388 2.14 15.74 16.46
CA TYR A 388 1.44 14.55 16.92
C TYR A 388 1.46 14.41 18.45
N GLU A 389 2.60 14.69 19.09
CA GLU A 389 2.73 14.73 20.55
C GLU A 389 1.85 15.83 21.15
N ASN A 390 1.80 17.01 20.53
CA ASN A 390 0.86 18.07 20.93
C ASN A 390 -0.61 17.65 20.80
N TYR A 391 -0.99 16.89 19.77
CA TYR A 391 -2.35 16.37 19.65
C TYR A 391 -2.66 15.32 20.72
N GLU A 392 -1.71 14.44 21.07
CA GLU A 392 -1.87 13.44 22.15
C GLU A 392 -1.94 14.09 23.54
N GLU A 393 -1.21 15.19 23.78
CA GLU A 393 -1.33 15.97 25.02
C GLU A 393 -2.68 16.67 25.19
N ILE A 394 -3.37 16.97 24.09
CA ILE A 394 -4.71 17.58 24.11
C ILE A 394 -5.81 16.52 24.24
N GLU A 395 -5.53 15.26 23.84
CA GLU A 395 -6.47 14.14 23.94
C GLU A 395 -6.52 13.52 25.36
N LYS A 396 -5.39 13.59 26.09
CA LYS A 396 -5.29 13.29 27.53
C LYS A 396 -5.92 14.39 28.38
#